data_AF-R5BL50-F1
#
_entry.id   AF-R5BL50-F1
#
_cell.length_a   1.000
_cell.length_b   1.000
_cell.length_c   1.000
_cell.angle_alpha   90.00
_cell.angle_beta   90.00
_cell.angle_gamma   90.00
#
_symmetry.space_group_name_H-M   'P 1'
#
loop_
_entity.id
_entity.type
_entity.pdbx_description
1 polymer ?
#
loop_
_entity_poly.entity_id
_entity_poly.type
_entity_poly.pdbx_seq_one_letter_code
_entity_poly.pdbx_strand_id
1 'polypeptide(L)'
;MNIKRILPALLSVILLVSYGCADYDAEFKRVDDRIDEIESNRIPSIDKQLEKINASLPELERTDSEIKKMIESLDKTADDLRKDIGENENRVSEVRSELEKAVKELRDSDKTNKEELITAINESKATVLANLEAMRTEMQGKLSDIDEMISDLKDKDQELEKQISVLKTYVDDELKGIRDWATATFATLEQYNGIVERIGGINTEMSELKKSLSDLETRLTNKFDEDLKKAVSDLESKIGEEVSGLNDRIDKEVSNLTQAYTSAIAKTRAEIESAWTEKVKTSLEELEKSLKLWVNEKLTAYWTIEETKAALEAQKKDLENQLKAQEAYLKELIDANAGEIKDLKEALTETENALADNAKSLEDLFSELEQAKKDIKAAYEAVIKDAITSLEGILDDELDDEIESLNNSIDERVEALESRIEKCKDDLASIIKDVEDARTKIRNVISSFVYFPTYSDGSVEVFCEGVKKSLTLKFEVRPFSAAEALNVGNVSILTQSVEPKDVIPLKLNGITSTGNGIVLMDIDASDLPLVFTNGSRKFNVLVSIKDASKGWDMISGFIPIVPVVVTNP
;
A
#
# COMPACT_ATOMS: atom_id res chain seq x y z
N MET A 1 -38.50 93.77 -145.27
CA MET A 1 -38.27 95.01 -144.51
C MET A 1 -37.13 95.76 -145.20
N ASN A 2 -37.43 96.89 -145.87
CA ASN A 2 -36.58 98.06 -146.23
C ASN A 2 -35.04 97.87 -146.20
N ILE A 3 -34.25 97.95 -147.28
CA ILE A 3 -34.02 99.02 -148.29
C ILE A 3 -33.24 98.32 -149.43
N LYS A 4 -33.73 98.12 -150.66
CA LYS A 4 -33.92 99.07 -151.79
C LYS A 4 -32.70 99.98 -152.09
N ARG A 5 -31.85 99.56 -153.04
CA ARG A 5 -31.49 100.24 -154.31
C ARG A 5 -30.04 99.88 -154.71
N ILE A 6 -29.87 98.98 -155.67
CA ILE A 6 -30.02 99.20 -157.13
C ILE A 6 -28.69 99.68 -157.75
N LEU A 7 -27.94 98.70 -158.23
CA LEU A 7 -27.23 98.73 -159.51
C LEU A 7 -28.30 98.78 -160.62
N PRO A 8 -28.16 99.62 -161.66
CA PRO A 8 -28.31 99.04 -162.99
C PRO A 8 -27.33 99.67 -163.98
N ALA A 9 -26.60 98.87 -164.74
CA ALA A 9 -27.13 97.97 -165.77
C ALA A 9 -27.28 98.70 -167.10
N LEU A 10 -26.63 98.04 -168.06
CA LEU A 10 -27.23 97.66 -169.32
C LEU A 10 -27.58 98.78 -170.29
N LEU A 11 -26.86 98.70 -171.41
CA LEU A 11 -27.48 98.37 -172.69
C LEU A 11 -28.73 99.18 -173.02
N SER A 12 -28.46 100.37 -173.56
CA SER A 12 -29.32 101.03 -174.54
C SER A 12 -28.59 100.91 -175.89
N VAL A 13 -29.01 100.01 -176.77
CA VAL A 13 -30.01 100.23 -177.83
C VAL A 13 -29.36 100.75 -179.12
N ILE A 14 -29.47 99.88 -180.11
CA ILE A 14 -29.31 100.12 -181.54
C ILE A 14 -30.51 100.97 -182.02
N LEU A 15 -30.28 102.18 -182.55
CA LEU A 15 -30.90 102.76 -183.77
C LEU A 15 -30.78 104.30 -183.87
N LEU A 16 -30.11 104.75 -184.96
CA LEU A 16 -30.34 105.99 -185.75
C LEU A 16 -29.95 107.38 -185.19
N VAL A 17 -28.77 107.91 -185.61
CA VAL A 17 -28.67 109.22 -186.30
C VAL A 17 -27.60 109.12 -187.42
N SER A 18 -28.07 109.39 -188.64
CA SER A 18 -27.40 109.76 -189.89
C SER A 18 -25.94 110.26 -189.87
N TYR A 19 -25.04 109.64 -190.65
CA TYR A 19 -24.61 110.05 -192.01
C TYR A 19 -23.47 109.15 -192.55
N GLY A 20 -23.61 108.57 -193.76
CA GLY A 20 -22.49 108.13 -194.61
C GLY A 20 -22.20 106.61 -194.69
N CYS A 21 -22.04 106.10 -195.91
CA CYS A 21 -21.85 104.69 -196.29
C CYS A 21 -20.45 104.08 -196.03
N ALA A 22 -20.45 102.73 -195.96
CA ALA A 22 -19.44 101.74 -196.38
C ALA A 22 -18.28 101.34 -195.43
N ASP A 23 -18.35 100.15 -194.80
CA ASP A 23 -17.64 98.88 -195.19
C ASP A 23 -17.86 97.76 -194.11
N TYR A 24 -18.78 96.78 -194.32
CA TYR A 24 -19.31 95.86 -193.27
C TYR A 24 -18.87 94.36 -193.37
N ASP A 25 -18.13 93.96 -194.39
CA ASP A 25 -17.90 92.53 -194.70
C ASP A 25 -16.89 91.85 -193.75
N ALA A 26 -15.90 92.60 -193.27
CA ALA A 26 -14.92 92.12 -192.28
C ALA A 26 -15.54 91.86 -190.90
N GLU A 27 -16.63 92.56 -190.55
CA GLU A 27 -17.34 92.36 -189.29
C GLU A 27 -18.15 91.05 -189.29
N PHE A 28 -18.76 90.69 -190.42
CA PHE A 28 -19.55 89.46 -190.55
C PHE A 28 -18.69 88.21 -190.34
N LYS A 29 -17.49 88.16 -190.92
CA LYS A 29 -16.57 87.03 -190.75
C LYS A 29 -16.10 86.87 -189.31
N ARG A 30 -15.87 87.99 -188.61
CA ARG A 30 -15.53 87.99 -187.18
C ARG A 30 -16.68 87.52 -186.30
N VAL A 31 -17.92 87.78 -186.72
CA VAL A 31 -19.11 87.29 -186.02
C VAL A 31 -19.27 85.79 -186.22
N ASP A 32 -19.03 85.27 -187.42
CA ASP A 32 -19.06 83.84 -187.73
C ASP A 32 -18.00 83.06 -186.93
N ASP A 33 -16.75 83.53 -186.93
CA ASP A 33 -15.67 82.93 -186.13
C ASP A 33 -16.02 82.92 -184.62
N ARG A 34 -16.72 83.96 -184.13
CA ARG A 34 -17.20 84.02 -182.74
C ARG A 34 -18.39 83.09 -182.49
N ILE A 35 -19.25 82.88 -183.48
CA ILE A 35 -20.37 81.94 -183.39
C ILE A 35 -19.82 80.53 -183.35
N ASP A 36 -18.86 80.17 -184.20
CA ASP A 36 -18.19 78.86 -184.17
C ASP A 36 -17.43 78.63 -182.87
N GLU A 37 -16.71 79.64 -182.35
CA GLU A 37 -16.08 79.58 -181.03
C GLU A 37 -17.11 79.35 -179.91
N ILE A 38 -18.30 79.94 -180.02
CA ILE A 38 -19.39 79.72 -179.06
C ILE A 38 -19.98 78.31 -179.20
N GLU A 39 -20.28 77.90 -180.42
CA GLU A 39 -21.04 76.68 -180.73
C GLU A 39 -20.19 75.42 -180.61
N SER A 40 -18.94 75.46 -181.10
CA SER A 40 -18.05 74.30 -181.12
C SER A 40 -17.18 74.16 -179.86
N ASN A 41 -16.90 75.23 -179.12
CA ASN A 41 -16.08 75.16 -177.89
C ASN A 41 -16.88 75.46 -176.62
N ARG A 42 -17.52 76.63 -176.53
CA ARG A 42 -18.08 77.12 -175.27
C ARG A 42 -19.33 76.36 -174.84
N ILE A 43 -20.27 76.10 -175.75
CA ILE A 43 -21.51 75.35 -175.46
C ILE A 43 -21.19 73.91 -175.01
N PRO A 44 -20.38 73.10 -175.73
CA PRO A 44 -20.00 71.77 -175.29
C PRO A 44 -19.27 71.76 -173.94
N SER A 45 -18.44 72.77 -173.67
CA SER A 45 -17.78 72.93 -172.37
C SER A 45 -18.78 73.18 -171.25
N ILE A 46 -19.80 74.01 -171.49
CA ILE A 46 -20.87 74.30 -170.52
C ILE A 46 -21.75 73.06 -170.32
N ASP A 47 -22.11 72.36 -171.37
CA ASP A 47 -22.89 71.10 -171.26
C ASP A 47 -22.12 70.05 -170.47
N LYS A 48 -20.81 69.93 -170.71
CA LYS A 48 -19.95 69.02 -169.92
C LYS A 48 -19.83 69.44 -168.46
N GLN A 49 -19.92 70.74 -168.15
CA GLN A 49 -20.01 71.24 -166.77
C GLN A 49 -21.38 70.94 -166.16
N LEU A 50 -22.46 71.12 -166.91
CA LEU A 50 -23.84 70.82 -166.51
C LEU A 50 -24.03 69.32 -166.25
N GLU A 51 -23.47 68.46 -167.09
CA GLU A 51 -23.50 67.01 -166.93
C GLU A 51 -22.76 66.59 -165.65
N LYS A 52 -21.59 67.19 -165.38
CA LYS A 52 -20.88 66.99 -164.10
C LYS A 52 -21.67 67.51 -162.89
N ILE A 53 -22.32 68.67 -163.00
CA ILE A 53 -23.15 69.23 -161.93
C ILE A 53 -24.35 68.31 -161.65
N ASN A 54 -25.05 67.88 -162.70
CA ASN A 54 -26.19 66.96 -162.59
C ASN A 54 -25.78 65.59 -162.04
N ALA A 55 -24.57 65.12 -162.32
CA ALA A 55 -24.04 63.90 -161.69
C ALA A 55 -23.71 64.10 -160.20
N SER A 56 -23.27 65.30 -159.79
CA SER A 56 -22.89 65.59 -158.39
C SER A 56 -24.05 65.94 -157.45
N LEU A 57 -25.17 66.44 -157.98
CA LEU A 57 -26.33 66.84 -157.18
C LEU A 57 -26.93 65.69 -156.37
N PRO A 58 -27.17 64.48 -156.95
CA PRO A 58 -27.71 63.34 -156.22
C PRO A 58 -26.75 62.84 -155.13
N GLU A 59 -25.43 62.91 -155.36
CA GLU A 59 -24.45 62.54 -154.33
C GLU A 59 -24.46 63.52 -153.16
N LEU A 60 -24.66 64.81 -153.44
CA LEU A 60 -24.79 65.83 -152.40
C LEU A 60 -26.10 65.65 -151.61
N GLU A 61 -27.22 65.36 -152.27
CA GLU A 61 -28.50 65.04 -151.62
C GLU A 61 -28.40 63.77 -150.76
N ARG A 62 -27.69 62.73 -151.23
CA ARG A 62 -27.43 61.51 -150.46
C ARG A 62 -26.60 61.82 -149.21
N THR A 63 -25.57 62.65 -149.37
CA THR A 63 -24.70 63.08 -148.27
C THR A 63 -25.47 63.89 -147.23
N ASP A 64 -26.33 64.81 -147.65
CA ASP A 64 -27.21 65.59 -146.76
C ASP A 64 -28.14 64.67 -145.96
N SER A 65 -28.76 63.68 -146.62
CA SER A 65 -29.60 62.67 -145.98
C SER A 65 -28.85 61.84 -144.94
N GLU A 66 -27.62 61.43 -145.23
CA GLU A 66 -26.75 60.70 -144.30
C GLU A 66 -26.33 61.55 -143.11
N ILE A 67 -25.97 62.82 -143.33
CA ILE A 67 -25.64 63.78 -142.27
C ILE A 67 -26.84 63.99 -141.36
N LYS A 68 -28.04 64.15 -141.93
CA LYS A 68 -29.26 64.33 -141.15
C LYS A 68 -29.57 63.12 -140.25
N LYS A 69 -29.42 61.90 -140.76
CA LYS A 69 -29.54 60.68 -139.95
C LYS A 69 -28.49 60.61 -138.84
N MET A 70 -27.25 61.02 -139.11
CA MET A 70 -26.21 61.09 -138.08
C MET A 70 -26.55 62.11 -137.00
N ILE A 71 -27.08 63.28 -137.37
CA ILE A 71 -27.55 64.30 -136.42
C ILE A 71 -28.68 63.74 -135.55
N GLU A 72 -29.68 63.09 -136.14
CA GLU A 72 -30.79 62.46 -135.40
C GLU A 72 -30.29 61.39 -134.41
N SER A 73 -29.30 60.58 -134.80
CA SER A 73 -28.67 59.58 -133.90
C SER A 73 -27.87 60.23 -132.77
N LEU A 74 -27.18 61.33 -133.04
CA LEU A 74 -26.41 62.07 -132.03
C LEU A 74 -27.34 62.78 -131.05
N ASP A 75 -28.44 63.39 -131.51
CA ASP A 75 -29.45 64.01 -130.65
C ASP A 75 -30.08 62.98 -129.72
N LYS A 76 -30.47 61.81 -130.26
CA LYS A 76 -31.00 60.72 -129.42
C LYS A 76 -29.99 60.27 -128.36
N THR A 77 -28.71 60.15 -128.73
CA THR A 77 -27.64 59.81 -127.79
C THR A 77 -27.46 60.88 -126.72
N ALA A 78 -27.56 62.16 -127.10
CA ALA A 78 -27.45 63.28 -126.17
C ALA A 78 -28.65 63.33 -125.19
N ASP A 79 -29.85 63.00 -125.64
CA ASP A 79 -31.05 62.91 -124.81
C ASP A 79 -30.97 61.74 -123.82
N ASP A 80 -30.52 60.57 -124.26
CA ASP A 80 -30.28 59.41 -123.39
C ASP A 80 -29.22 59.74 -122.33
N LEU A 81 -28.10 60.36 -122.71
CA LEU A 81 -27.06 60.81 -121.77
C LEU A 81 -27.58 61.86 -120.78
N ARG A 82 -28.41 62.82 -121.22
CA ARG A 82 -29.04 63.79 -120.31
C ARG A 82 -29.93 63.10 -119.28
N LYS A 83 -30.68 62.09 -119.70
CA LYS A 83 -31.52 61.29 -118.82
C LYS A 83 -30.67 60.53 -117.79
N ASP A 84 -29.63 59.84 -118.24
CA ASP A 84 -28.71 59.10 -117.36
C ASP A 84 -28.00 60.02 -116.36
N ILE A 85 -27.62 61.23 -116.78
CA ILE A 85 -27.05 62.26 -115.89
C ILE A 85 -28.07 62.64 -114.81
N GLY A 86 -29.33 62.92 -115.18
CA GLY A 86 -30.39 63.26 -114.22
C GLY A 86 -30.69 62.12 -113.24
N GLU A 87 -30.71 60.88 -113.71
CA GLU A 87 -30.87 59.70 -112.84
C GLU A 87 -29.67 59.55 -111.89
N ASN A 88 -28.44 59.75 -112.37
CA ASN A 88 -27.25 59.71 -111.52
C ASN A 88 -27.21 60.86 -110.50
N GLU A 89 -27.63 62.08 -110.87
CA GLU A 89 -27.75 63.20 -109.94
C GLU A 89 -28.72 62.89 -108.80
N ASN A 90 -29.87 62.28 -109.11
CA ASN A 90 -30.83 61.83 -108.10
C ASN A 90 -30.22 60.78 -107.18
N ARG A 91 -29.54 59.75 -107.73
CA ARG A 91 -28.86 58.72 -106.94
C ARG A 91 -27.76 59.30 -106.04
N VAL A 92 -26.99 60.26 -106.54
CA VAL A 92 -25.97 60.97 -105.75
C VAL A 92 -26.61 61.76 -104.61
N SER A 93 -27.75 62.41 -104.86
CA SER A 93 -28.50 63.13 -103.83
C SER A 93 -29.04 62.19 -102.75
N GLU A 94 -29.57 61.03 -103.13
CA GLU A 94 -30.05 60.01 -102.18
C GLU A 94 -28.90 59.46 -101.32
N VAL A 95 -27.80 59.03 -101.96
CA VAL A 95 -26.60 58.53 -101.24
C VAL A 95 -26.06 59.59 -100.29
N ARG A 96 -26.05 60.86 -100.69
CA ARG A 96 -25.62 61.95 -99.82
C ARG A 96 -26.52 62.11 -98.60
N SER A 97 -27.83 62.04 -98.79
CA SER A 97 -28.82 62.13 -97.70
C SER A 97 -28.67 60.96 -96.72
N GLU A 98 -28.53 59.73 -97.23
CA GLU A 98 -28.30 58.54 -96.42
C GLU A 98 -26.98 58.62 -95.64
N LEU A 99 -25.92 59.11 -96.28
CA LEU A 99 -24.63 59.30 -95.63
C LEU A 99 -24.71 60.36 -94.53
N GLU A 100 -25.37 61.50 -94.77
CA GLU A 100 -25.58 62.54 -93.76
C GLU A 100 -26.37 62.00 -92.56
N LYS A 101 -27.40 61.18 -92.80
CA LYS A 101 -28.19 60.52 -91.75
C LYS A 101 -27.33 59.52 -90.95
N ALA A 102 -26.61 58.63 -91.63
CA ALA A 102 -25.75 57.64 -90.99
C ALA A 102 -24.64 58.29 -90.15
N VAL A 103 -24.02 59.36 -90.64
CA VAL A 103 -23.02 60.14 -89.89
C VAL A 103 -23.63 60.76 -88.64
N LYS A 104 -24.86 61.27 -88.73
CA LYS A 104 -25.56 61.85 -87.58
C LYS A 104 -25.89 60.77 -86.54
N GLU A 105 -26.44 59.65 -86.96
CA GLU A 105 -26.75 58.51 -86.07
C GLU A 105 -25.49 57.97 -85.37
N LEU A 106 -24.38 57.83 -86.10
CA LEU A 106 -23.09 57.45 -85.52
C LEU A 106 -22.60 58.47 -84.49
N ARG A 107 -22.71 59.77 -84.79
CA ARG A 107 -22.28 60.83 -83.87
C ARG A 107 -23.12 60.88 -82.60
N ASP A 108 -24.43 60.69 -82.71
CA ASP A 108 -25.35 60.67 -81.57
C ASP A 108 -25.13 59.41 -80.71
N SER A 109 -24.89 58.25 -81.36
CA SER A 109 -24.52 57.00 -80.68
C SER A 109 -23.19 57.11 -79.96
N ASP A 110 -22.15 57.64 -80.61
CA ASP A 110 -20.82 57.84 -80.00
C ASP A 110 -20.88 58.81 -78.81
N LYS A 111 -21.68 59.87 -78.92
CA LYS A 111 -21.95 60.80 -77.81
C LYS A 111 -22.63 60.08 -76.63
N THR A 112 -23.67 59.29 -76.90
CA THR A 112 -24.42 58.55 -75.87
C THR A 112 -23.53 57.54 -75.17
N ASN A 113 -22.81 56.70 -75.94
CA ASN A 113 -21.87 55.73 -75.40
C ASN A 113 -20.79 56.38 -74.53
N LYS A 114 -20.29 57.55 -74.94
CA LYS A 114 -19.32 58.31 -74.15
C LYS A 114 -19.90 58.82 -72.83
N GLU A 115 -21.12 59.34 -72.84
CA GLU A 115 -21.80 59.83 -71.63
C GLU A 115 -22.11 58.68 -70.65
N GLU A 116 -22.58 57.53 -71.16
CA GLU A 116 -22.82 56.33 -70.36
C GLU A 116 -21.51 55.78 -69.77
N LEU A 117 -20.44 55.68 -70.57
CA LEU A 117 -19.13 55.25 -70.09
C LEU A 117 -18.57 56.18 -69.02
N ILE A 118 -18.67 57.50 -69.20
CA ILE A 118 -18.22 58.47 -68.19
C ILE A 118 -19.01 58.30 -66.89
N THR A 119 -20.33 58.12 -67.00
CA THR A 119 -21.21 57.92 -65.83
C THR A 119 -20.82 56.65 -65.08
N ALA A 120 -20.73 55.51 -65.79
CA ALA A 120 -20.34 54.23 -65.21
C ALA A 120 -18.93 54.27 -64.57
N ILE A 121 -17.97 54.95 -65.20
CA ILE A 121 -16.63 55.14 -64.65
C ILE A 121 -16.68 55.97 -63.36
N ASN A 122 -17.46 57.05 -63.33
CA ASN A 122 -17.57 57.90 -62.15
C ASN A 122 -18.28 57.20 -60.98
N GLU A 123 -19.35 56.44 -61.25
CA GLU A 123 -20.05 55.64 -60.25
C GLU A 123 -19.14 54.54 -59.68
N SER A 124 -18.43 53.82 -60.55
CA SER A 124 -17.46 52.80 -60.15
C SER A 124 -16.33 53.41 -59.31
N LYS A 125 -15.78 54.56 -59.74
CA LYS A 125 -14.77 55.30 -58.98
C LYS A 125 -15.27 55.71 -57.60
N ALA A 126 -16.48 56.27 -57.51
CA ALA A 126 -17.07 56.67 -56.24
C ALA A 126 -17.25 55.47 -55.29
N THR A 127 -17.74 54.34 -55.82
CA THR A 127 -17.95 53.11 -55.06
C THR A 127 -16.62 52.55 -54.55
N VAL A 128 -15.58 52.50 -55.39
CA VAL A 128 -14.25 52.01 -54.99
C VAL A 128 -13.63 52.92 -53.93
N LEU A 129 -13.77 54.24 -54.06
CA LEU A 129 -13.29 55.19 -53.04
C LEU A 129 -14.00 55.01 -51.70
N ALA A 130 -15.32 54.89 -51.71
CA ALA A 130 -16.10 54.67 -50.49
C ALA A 130 -15.70 53.36 -49.78
N ASN A 131 -15.50 52.28 -50.55
CA ASN A 131 -15.05 51.00 -49.99
C ASN A 131 -13.63 51.10 -49.40
N LEU A 132 -12.72 51.82 -50.06
CA LEU A 132 -11.37 52.05 -49.55
C LEU A 132 -11.37 52.89 -48.27
N GLU A 133 -12.20 53.93 -48.19
CA GLU A 133 -12.34 54.77 -46.98
C GLU A 133 -12.96 53.98 -45.81
N ALA A 134 -13.97 53.16 -46.08
CA ALA A 134 -14.56 52.27 -45.08
C ALA A 134 -13.54 51.27 -44.54
N MET A 135 -12.80 50.60 -45.44
CA MET A 135 -11.75 49.65 -45.05
C MET A 135 -10.62 50.33 -44.28
N ARG A 136 -10.21 51.54 -44.68
CA ARG A 136 -9.22 52.34 -43.95
C ARG A 136 -9.70 52.66 -42.54
N THR A 137 -10.96 53.06 -42.39
CA THR A 137 -11.54 53.39 -41.08
C THR A 137 -11.62 52.16 -40.18
N GLU A 138 -12.03 51.01 -40.73
CA GLU A 138 -12.04 49.74 -40.00
C GLU A 138 -10.63 49.32 -39.56
N MET A 139 -9.64 49.42 -40.46
CA MET A 139 -8.25 49.10 -40.13
C MET A 139 -7.69 50.04 -39.06
N GLN A 140 -8.04 51.33 -39.08
CA GLN A 140 -7.64 52.28 -38.05
C GLN A 140 -8.25 51.95 -36.68
N GLY A 141 -9.53 51.56 -36.64
CA GLY A 141 -10.18 51.09 -35.42
C GLY A 141 -9.47 49.87 -34.85
N LYS A 142 -9.23 48.85 -35.68
CA LYS A 142 -8.48 47.64 -35.28
C LYS A 142 -7.06 47.95 -34.81
N LEU A 143 -6.39 48.93 -35.41
CA LEU A 143 -5.06 49.35 -34.98
C LEU A 143 -5.10 49.98 -33.58
N SER A 144 -6.11 50.84 -33.33
CA SER A 144 -6.32 51.45 -32.02
C SER A 144 -6.59 50.40 -30.94
N ASP A 145 -7.42 49.40 -31.23
CA ASP A 145 -7.70 48.31 -30.29
C ASP A 145 -6.42 47.50 -29.98
N ILE A 146 -5.56 47.26 -30.99
CA ILE A 146 -4.27 46.60 -30.82
C ILE A 146 -3.33 47.43 -29.95
N ASP A 147 -3.27 48.75 -30.17
CA ASP A 147 -2.43 49.65 -29.38
C ASP A 147 -2.88 49.69 -27.90
N GLU A 148 -4.19 49.68 -27.66
CA GLU A 148 -4.75 49.59 -26.29
C GLU A 148 -4.38 48.26 -25.63
N MET A 149 -4.53 47.13 -26.34
CA MET A 149 -4.11 45.81 -25.82
C MET A 149 -2.61 45.74 -25.52
N ILE A 150 -1.77 46.36 -26.34
CA ILE A 150 -0.32 46.44 -26.10
C ILE A 150 -0.04 47.24 -24.82
N SER A 151 -0.75 48.34 -24.60
CA SER A 151 -0.62 49.15 -23.38
C SER A 151 -0.99 48.33 -22.13
N ASP A 152 -2.13 47.64 -22.16
CA ASP A 152 -2.59 46.80 -21.05
C ASP A 152 -1.62 45.67 -20.73
N LEU A 153 -1.04 45.04 -21.76
CA LEU A 153 -0.03 44.00 -21.58
C LEU A 153 1.24 44.54 -20.94
N LYS A 154 1.65 45.76 -21.31
CA LYS A 154 2.82 46.43 -20.75
C LYS A 154 2.63 46.77 -19.27
N ASP A 155 1.44 47.22 -18.88
CA ASP A 155 1.12 47.50 -17.48
C ASP A 155 1.10 46.20 -16.65
N LYS A 156 0.56 45.11 -17.20
CA LYS A 156 0.60 43.78 -16.55
C LYS A 156 2.02 43.25 -16.40
N ASP A 157 2.88 43.45 -17.39
CA ASP A 157 4.29 43.05 -17.35
C ASP A 157 5.03 43.80 -16.22
N GLN A 158 4.83 45.11 -16.10
CA GLN A 158 5.39 45.90 -14.99
C GLN A 158 4.90 45.44 -13.62
N GLU A 159 3.63 45.06 -13.51
CA GLU A 159 3.07 44.54 -12.25
C GLU A 159 3.68 43.17 -11.89
N LEU A 160 3.85 42.28 -12.88
CA LEU A 160 4.54 41.01 -12.68
C LEU A 160 6.00 41.22 -12.25
N GLU A 161 6.72 42.16 -12.85
CA GLU A 161 8.10 42.50 -12.43
C GLU A 161 8.16 42.92 -10.95
N LYS A 162 7.20 43.74 -10.49
CA LYS A 162 7.11 44.13 -9.06
C LYS A 162 6.86 42.92 -8.17
N GLN A 163 5.91 42.05 -8.54
CA GLN A 163 5.60 40.84 -7.77
C GLN A 163 6.80 39.89 -7.69
N ILE A 164 7.53 39.71 -8.79
CA ILE A 164 8.77 38.93 -8.83
C ILE A 164 9.82 39.53 -7.88
N SER A 165 9.96 40.85 -7.84
CA SER A 165 10.89 41.53 -6.93
C SER A 165 10.54 41.31 -5.45
N VAL A 166 9.25 41.39 -5.10
CA VAL A 166 8.75 41.11 -3.75
C VAL A 166 9.03 39.64 -3.36
N LEU A 167 8.70 38.69 -4.24
CA LEU A 167 8.95 37.26 -4.02
C LEU A 167 10.44 36.96 -3.81
N LYS A 168 11.31 37.59 -4.61
CA LYS A 168 12.76 37.43 -4.47
C LYS A 168 13.26 37.91 -3.11
N THR A 169 12.79 39.07 -2.67
CA THR A 169 13.13 39.61 -1.34
C THR A 169 12.66 38.68 -0.22
N TYR A 170 11.43 38.19 -0.31
CA TYR A 170 10.89 37.24 0.67
C TYR A 170 11.72 35.94 0.74
N VAL A 171 12.07 35.37 -0.41
CA VAL A 171 12.90 34.16 -0.47
C VAL A 171 14.30 34.42 0.12
N ASP A 172 14.91 35.56 -0.19
CA ASP A 172 16.22 35.92 0.35
C ASP A 172 16.17 36.08 1.89
N ASP A 173 15.12 36.70 2.42
CA ASP A 173 14.91 36.87 3.87
C ASP A 173 14.65 35.54 4.58
N GLU A 174 13.79 34.67 4.04
CA GLU A 174 13.51 33.34 4.59
C GLU A 174 14.76 32.43 4.57
N LEU A 175 15.49 32.40 3.44
CA LEU A 175 16.72 31.63 3.34
C LEU A 175 17.80 32.14 4.29
N LYS A 176 17.88 33.46 4.50
CA LYS A 176 18.76 34.05 5.50
C LYS A 176 18.35 33.62 6.91
N GLY A 177 17.06 33.68 7.25
CA GLY A 177 16.54 33.22 8.54
C GLY A 177 16.89 31.76 8.83
N ILE A 178 16.70 30.87 7.85
CA ILE A 178 17.08 29.45 7.96
C ILE A 178 18.60 29.29 8.13
N ARG A 179 19.40 30.05 7.37
CA ARG A 179 20.87 29.98 7.48
C ARG A 179 21.37 30.45 8.85
N ASP A 180 20.81 31.54 9.37
CA ASP A 180 21.15 32.08 10.69
C ASP A 180 20.76 31.08 11.79
N TRP A 181 19.56 30.49 11.69
CA TRP A 181 19.10 29.43 12.61
C TRP A 181 19.99 28.18 12.57
N ALA A 182 20.37 27.72 11.38
CA ALA A 182 21.26 26.57 11.21
C ALA A 182 22.64 26.86 11.80
N THR A 183 23.18 28.05 11.56
CA THR A 183 24.48 28.49 12.11
C THR A 183 24.44 28.52 13.65
N ALA A 184 23.37 29.07 14.24
CA ALA A 184 23.19 29.06 15.68
C ALA A 184 23.10 27.62 16.25
N THR A 185 22.37 26.73 15.57
CA THR A 185 22.22 25.33 15.99
C THR A 185 23.56 24.59 15.94
N PHE A 186 24.35 24.73 14.88
CA PHE A 186 25.68 24.12 14.82
C PHE A 186 26.64 24.68 15.89
N ALA A 187 26.58 25.98 16.18
CA ALA A 187 27.34 26.57 17.29
C ALA A 187 26.94 25.98 18.65
N THR A 188 25.66 25.68 18.89
CA THR A 188 25.23 24.99 20.12
C THR A 188 25.70 23.55 20.20
N LEU A 189 25.81 22.85 19.06
CA LEU A 189 26.34 21.48 19.01
C LEU A 189 27.84 21.46 19.33
N GLU A 190 28.59 22.43 18.83
CA GLU A 190 30.00 22.64 19.18
C GLU A 190 30.17 22.92 20.67
N GLN A 191 29.31 23.79 21.25
CA GLN A 191 29.28 24.00 22.70
C GLN A 191 28.94 22.71 23.48
N TYR A 192 27.99 21.92 23.01
CA TYR A 192 27.66 20.62 23.61
C TYR A 192 28.86 19.69 23.61
N ASN A 193 29.59 19.58 22.49
CA ASN A 193 30.81 18.79 22.42
C ASN A 193 31.90 19.30 23.39
N GLY A 194 32.06 20.62 23.52
CA GLY A 194 32.96 21.20 24.53
C GLY A 194 32.55 20.87 25.97
N ILE A 195 31.25 20.80 26.26
CA ILE A 195 30.75 20.33 27.56
C ILE A 195 31.07 18.84 27.77
N VAL A 196 30.88 18.00 26.75
CA VAL A 196 31.21 16.57 26.80
C VAL A 196 32.69 16.35 27.09
N GLU A 197 33.59 17.10 26.44
CA GLU A 197 35.03 17.04 26.73
C GLU A 197 35.34 17.46 28.17
N ARG A 198 34.72 18.52 28.67
CA ARG A 198 34.87 18.95 30.07
C ARG A 198 34.38 17.89 31.07
N ILE A 199 33.26 17.23 30.78
CA ILE A 199 32.78 16.09 31.58
C ILE A 199 33.80 14.94 31.56
N GLY A 200 34.40 14.66 30.41
CA GLY A 200 35.50 13.71 30.28
C GLY A 200 36.68 14.05 31.20
N GLY A 201 37.14 15.30 31.19
CA GLY A 201 38.20 15.79 32.08
C GLY A 201 37.84 15.64 33.57
N ILE A 202 36.62 16.03 33.96
CA ILE A 202 36.12 15.87 35.35
C ILE A 202 36.12 14.39 35.76
N ASN A 203 35.74 13.47 34.88
CA ASN A 203 35.76 12.03 35.18
C ASN A 203 37.17 11.49 35.40
N THR A 204 38.16 12.00 34.65
CA THR A 204 39.57 11.69 34.89
C THR A 204 40.02 12.20 36.26
N GLU A 205 39.76 13.47 36.59
CA GLU A 205 40.09 14.06 37.90
C GLU A 205 39.41 13.29 39.05
N MET A 206 38.16 12.86 38.88
CA MET A 206 37.45 12.07 39.89
C MET A 206 38.09 10.70 40.10
N SER A 207 38.61 10.08 39.05
CA SER A 207 39.34 8.81 39.13
C SER A 207 40.66 8.97 39.88
N GLU A 208 41.38 10.07 39.64
CA GLU A 208 42.61 10.42 40.37
C GLU A 208 42.33 10.73 41.84
N LEU A 209 41.28 11.48 42.14
CA LEU A 209 40.83 11.75 43.51
C LEU A 209 40.45 10.45 44.23
N LYS A 210 39.74 9.54 43.56
CA LYS A 210 39.40 8.22 44.12
C LYS A 210 40.66 7.43 44.47
N LYS A 211 41.67 7.46 43.61
CA LYS A 211 42.97 6.85 43.89
C LYS A 211 43.65 7.52 45.09
N SER A 212 43.71 8.85 45.12
CA SER A 212 44.29 9.59 46.24
C SER A 212 43.56 9.33 47.57
N LEU A 213 42.24 9.12 47.54
CA LEU A 213 41.46 8.76 48.71
C LEU A 213 41.81 7.35 49.18
N SER A 214 41.93 6.38 48.27
CA SER A 214 42.36 5.01 48.59
C SER A 214 43.78 4.96 49.15
N ASP A 215 44.69 5.75 48.58
CA ASP A 215 46.05 5.91 49.09
C ASP A 215 46.05 6.55 50.50
N LEU A 216 45.19 7.56 50.71
CA LEU A 216 45.04 8.19 52.02
C LEU A 216 44.46 7.22 53.06
N GLU A 217 43.43 6.46 52.70
CA GLU A 217 42.81 5.43 53.56
C GLU A 217 43.84 4.37 53.96
N THR A 218 44.66 3.90 53.01
CA THR A 218 45.76 2.96 53.26
C THR A 218 46.79 3.56 54.22
N ARG A 219 47.23 4.80 53.97
CA ARG A 219 48.19 5.50 54.82
C ARG A 219 47.67 5.72 56.23
N LEU A 220 46.39 6.10 56.37
CA LEU A 220 45.77 6.36 57.65
C LEU A 220 45.62 5.05 58.44
N THR A 221 45.20 3.98 57.78
CA THR A 221 45.09 2.64 58.38
C THR A 221 46.45 2.16 58.89
N ASN A 222 47.49 2.22 58.05
CA ASN A 222 48.84 1.82 58.45
C ASN A 222 49.37 2.67 59.61
N LYS A 223 49.15 3.98 59.58
CA LYS A 223 49.58 4.87 60.65
C LYS A 223 48.84 4.59 61.96
N PHE A 224 47.53 4.34 61.92
CA PHE A 224 46.78 3.93 63.10
C PHE A 224 47.30 2.61 63.67
N ASP A 225 47.60 1.64 62.81
CA ASP A 225 48.18 0.36 63.20
C ASP A 225 49.55 0.53 63.87
N GLU A 226 50.42 1.36 63.29
CA GLU A 226 51.74 1.69 63.83
C GLU A 226 51.65 2.43 65.17
N ASP A 227 50.83 3.48 65.25
CA ASP A 227 50.65 4.28 66.45
C ASP A 227 50.01 3.45 67.58
N LEU A 228 49.03 2.58 67.27
CA LEU A 228 48.44 1.65 68.24
C LEU A 228 49.46 0.63 68.72
N LYS A 229 50.22 -0.01 67.82
CA LYS A 229 51.30 -0.95 68.19
C LYS A 229 52.32 -0.28 69.11
N LYS A 230 52.73 0.94 68.78
CA LYS A 230 53.67 1.71 69.60
C LYS A 230 53.08 2.05 70.97
N ALA A 231 51.84 2.54 71.03
CA ALA A 231 51.18 2.85 72.28
C ALA A 231 51.02 1.61 73.18
N VAL A 232 50.66 0.46 72.59
CA VAL A 232 50.61 -0.82 73.32
C VAL A 232 51.99 -1.20 73.84
N SER A 233 53.03 -1.12 73.02
CA SER A 233 54.41 -1.44 73.44
C SER A 233 54.90 -0.51 74.56
N ASP A 234 54.62 0.80 74.47
CA ASP A 234 54.94 1.77 75.51
C ASP A 234 54.19 1.48 76.82
N LEU A 235 52.92 1.06 76.74
CA LEU A 235 52.12 0.63 77.89
C LEU A 235 52.66 -0.66 78.50
N GLU A 236 52.99 -1.67 77.68
CA GLU A 236 53.62 -2.92 78.12
C GLU A 236 54.94 -2.65 78.86
N SER A 237 55.77 -1.74 78.33
CA SER A 237 57.01 -1.31 78.99
C SER A 237 56.74 -0.66 80.34
N LYS A 238 55.82 0.31 80.41
CA LYS A 238 55.46 0.99 81.68
C LYS A 238 54.87 0.03 82.70
N ILE A 239 54.02 -0.89 82.28
CA ILE A 239 53.48 -1.94 83.15
C ILE A 239 54.61 -2.83 83.66
N GLY A 240 55.55 -3.22 82.79
CA GLY A 240 56.74 -3.97 83.18
C GLY A 240 57.60 -3.25 84.22
N GLU A 241 57.85 -1.95 84.03
CA GLU A 241 58.57 -1.10 84.98
C GLU A 241 57.85 -1.01 86.33
N GLU A 242 56.53 -0.75 86.35
CA GLU A 242 55.75 -0.66 87.58
C GLU A 242 55.69 -2.00 88.32
N VAL A 243 55.52 -3.12 87.60
CA VAL A 243 55.56 -4.48 88.19
C VAL A 243 56.93 -4.76 88.80
N SER A 244 58.02 -4.41 88.12
CA SER A 244 59.38 -4.54 88.67
C SER A 244 59.56 -3.70 89.93
N GLY A 245 59.12 -2.43 89.90
CA GLY A 245 59.21 -1.53 91.05
C GLY A 245 58.34 -1.97 92.23
N LEU A 246 57.16 -2.53 91.97
CA LEU A 246 56.34 -3.18 92.99
C LEU A 246 57.04 -4.40 93.58
N ASN A 247 57.67 -5.23 92.75
CA ASN A 247 58.40 -6.41 93.23
C ASN A 247 59.58 -6.01 94.13
N ASP A 248 60.37 -5.01 93.73
CA ASP A 248 61.47 -4.48 94.56
C ASP A 248 60.97 -3.92 95.90
N ARG A 249 59.81 -3.23 95.90
CA ARG A 249 59.17 -2.71 97.13
C ARG A 249 58.67 -3.84 98.02
N ILE A 250 58.02 -4.85 97.44
CA ILE A 250 57.55 -6.04 98.17
C ILE A 250 58.76 -6.76 98.78
N ASP A 251 59.82 -7.00 98.02
CA ASP A 251 61.03 -7.66 98.50
C ASP A 251 61.68 -6.88 99.65
N LYS A 252 61.71 -5.55 99.54
CA LYS A 252 62.20 -4.68 100.62
C LYS A 252 61.33 -4.73 101.87
N GLU A 253 60.01 -4.68 101.73
CA GLU A 253 59.09 -4.81 102.87
C GLU A 253 59.16 -6.20 103.50
N VAL A 254 59.24 -7.27 102.71
CA VAL A 254 59.45 -8.64 103.20
C VAL A 254 60.76 -8.75 103.96
N SER A 255 61.84 -8.15 103.44
CA SER A 255 63.15 -8.11 104.12
C SER A 255 63.08 -7.33 105.44
N ASN A 256 62.49 -6.13 105.43
CA ASN A 256 62.27 -5.32 106.63
C ASN A 256 61.44 -6.06 107.68
N LEU A 257 60.33 -6.68 107.26
CA LEU A 257 59.45 -7.46 108.13
C LEU A 257 60.18 -8.67 108.71
N THR A 258 60.97 -9.38 107.90
CA THR A 258 61.80 -10.51 108.33
C THR A 258 62.84 -10.07 109.37
N GLN A 259 63.52 -8.95 109.13
CA GLN A 259 64.50 -8.38 110.06
C GLN A 259 63.84 -7.92 111.36
N ALA A 260 62.68 -7.26 111.28
CA ALA A 260 61.90 -6.83 112.43
C ALA A 260 61.44 -8.02 113.27
N TYR A 261 60.86 -9.05 112.66
CA TYR A 261 60.47 -10.30 113.35
C TYR A 261 61.67 -11.01 113.96
N THR A 262 62.80 -11.11 113.25
CA THR A 262 64.02 -11.73 113.77
C THR A 262 64.58 -10.96 114.97
N SER A 263 64.58 -9.63 114.89
CA SER A 263 65.03 -8.76 115.99
C SER A 263 64.09 -8.84 117.20
N ALA A 264 62.77 -8.88 116.96
CA ALA A 264 61.78 -9.07 118.02
C ALA A 264 61.94 -10.44 118.69
N ILE A 265 62.10 -11.52 117.91
CA ILE A 265 62.37 -12.86 118.43
C ILE A 265 63.67 -12.88 119.23
N ALA A 266 64.74 -12.28 118.73
CA ALA A 266 66.03 -12.20 119.42
C ALA A 266 65.93 -11.40 120.74
N LYS A 267 65.21 -10.27 120.73
CA LYS A 267 64.95 -9.47 121.93
C LYS A 267 64.14 -10.24 122.96
N THR A 268 63.02 -10.85 122.55
CA THR A 268 62.20 -11.70 123.42
C THR A 268 63.02 -12.86 123.97
N ARG A 269 63.88 -13.48 123.16
CA ARG A 269 64.78 -14.55 123.62
C ARG A 269 65.77 -14.04 124.66
N ALA A 270 66.40 -12.88 124.45
CA ALA A 270 67.32 -12.28 125.43
C ALA A 270 66.60 -11.88 126.73
N GLU A 271 65.38 -11.35 126.65
CA GLU A 271 64.55 -11.05 127.81
C GLU A 271 64.15 -12.31 128.58
N ILE A 272 63.77 -13.39 127.88
CA ILE A 272 63.51 -14.71 128.48
C ILE A 272 64.78 -15.27 129.13
N GLU A 273 65.93 -15.24 128.45
CA GLU A 273 67.21 -15.72 128.98
C GLU A 273 67.62 -14.90 130.22
N SER A 274 67.47 -13.58 130.20
CA SER A 274 67.75 -12.71 131.34
C SER A 274 66.80 -13.00 132.50
N ALA A 275 65.48 -13.07 132.25
CA ALA A 275 64.49 -13.35 133.29
C ALA A 275 64.66 -14.76 133.87
N TRP A 276 64.96 -15.76 133.03
CA TRP A 276 65.26 -17.12 133.45
C TRP A 276 66.53 -17.16 134.30
N THR A 277 67.60 -16.47 133.89
CA THR A 277 68.86 -16.41 134.64
C THR A 277 68.68 -15.70 135.99
N GLU A 278 67.97 -14.57 136.01
CA GLU A 278 67.62 -13.83 137.23
C GLU A 278 66.80 -14.70 138.20
N LYS A 279 65.81 -15.42 137.67
CA LYS A 279 64.93 -16.28 138.46
C LYS A 279 65.67 -17.53 138.98
N VAL A 280 66.49 -18.18 138.14
CA VAL A 280 67.36 -19.27 138.56
C VAL A 280 68.36 -18.79 139.62
N LYS A 281 68.97 -17.62 139.44
CA LYS A 281 69.86 -17.01 140.42
C LYS A 281 69.15 -16.72 141.75
N THR A 282 67.99 -16.07 141.70
CA THR A 282 67.19 -15.74 142.90
C THR A 282 66.76 -17.02 143.62
N SER A 283 66.26 -18.02 142.87
CA SER A 283 65.91 -19.32 143.44
C SER A 283 67.13 -20.05 144.00
N LEU A 284 68.31 -19.95 143.38
CA LEU A 284 69.58 -20.49 143.93
C LEU A 284 70.00 -19.76 145.21
N GLU A 285 69.88 -18.43 145.27
CA GLU A 285 70.19 -17.64 146.47
C GLU A 285 69.20 -17.94 147.61
N GLU A 286 67.91 -18.12 147.30
CA GLU A 286 66.89 -18.57 148.24
C GLU A 286 67.12 -20.03 148.68
N LEU A 287 67.50 -20.93 147.76
CA LEU A 287 67.92 -22.31 148.06
C LEU A 287 69.18 -22.33 148.90
N GLU A 288 70.16 -21.47 148.63
CA GLU A 288 71.40 -21.37 149.39
C GLU A 288 71.14 -20.83 150.79
N LYS A 289 70.28 -19.81 150.94
CA LYS A 289 69.81 -19.34 152.26
C LYS A 289 69.05 -20.43 153.00
N SER A 290 68.12 -21.10 152.32
CA SER A 290 67.32 -22.21 152.84
C SER A 290 68.21 -23.39 153.27
N LEU A 291 69.16 -23.79 152.43
CA LEU A 291 70.15 -24.84 152.73
C LEU A 291 71.08 -24.41 153.85
N LYS A 292 71.56 -23.16 153.91
CA LYS A 292 72.38 -22.67 155.02
C LYS A 292 71.61 -22.65 156.35
N LEU A 293 70.32 -22.29 156.34
CA LEU A 293 69.43 -22.37 157.50
C LEU A 293 69.15 -23.82 157.91
N TRP A 294 68.74 -24.66 156.95
CA TRP A 294 68.39 -26.07 157.16
C TRP A 294 69.60 -26.92 157.55
N VAL A 295 70.78 -26.74 156.92
CA VAL A 295 72.02 -27.46 157.25
C VAL A 295 72.51 -27.08 158.65
N ASN A 296 72.44 -25.80 159.04
CA ASN A 296 72.82 -25.38 160.39
C ASN A 296 71.80 -25.82 161.46
N GLU A 297 70.50 -25.86 161.15
CA GLU A 297 69.48 -26.47 162.03
C GLU A 297 69.64 -28.00 162.14
N LYS A 298 69.99 -28.70 161.05
CA LYS A 298 70.12 -30.16 161.03
C LYS A 298 71.44 -30.70 161.57
N LEU A 299 72.57 -29.98 161.43
CA LEU A 299 73.87 -30.40 161.97
C LEU A 299 73.97 -30.31 163.51
N THR A 300 72.96 -29.76 164.18
CA THR A 300 72.83 -29.82 165.64
C THR A 300 71.99 -31.03 166.11
N ALA A 301 71.43 -31.82 165.19
CA ALA A 301 70.50 -32.92 165.47
C ALA A 301 70.84 -34.24 164.74
N TYR A 302 72.07 -34.42 164.25
CA TYR A 302 72.51 -35.66 163.59
C TYR A 302 73.46 -36.53 164.42
N TRP A 303 73.09 -37.81 164.36
CA TRP A 303 73.74 -39.06 164.76
C TRP A 303 74.82 -39.49 163.72
N THR A 304 75.62 -40.51 164.07
CA THR A 304 76.86 -40.91 163.37
C THR A 304 76.66 -41.74 162.09
N ILE A 305 77.75 -42.01 161.36
CA ILE A 305 77.80 -42.72 160.05
C ILE A 305 77.05 -44.08 160.04
N GLU A 306 76.89 -44.72 161.20
CA GLU A 306 76.30 -46.05 161.34
C GLU A 306 74.77 -46.05 161.16
N GLU A 307 74.09 -44.95 161.48
CA GLU A 307 72.63 -44.83 161.36
C GLU A 307 72.15 -44.54 159.93
N THR A 308 73.05 -44.10 159.04
CA THR A 308 72.73 -43.82 157.62
C THR A 308 72.66 -45.11 156.77
N LYS A 309 73.30 -46.19 157.20
CA LYS A 309 73.41 -47.45 156.44
C LYS A 309 72.14 -48.31 156.50
N ALA A 310 71.32 -48.16 157.55
CA ALA A 310 70.11 -48.95 157.78
C ALA A 310 68.87 -48.44 157.00
N ALA A 311 68.80 -47.15 156.70
CA ALA A 311 67.67 -46.56 155.96
C ALA A 311 67.73 -46.83 154.45
N LEU A 312 68.93 -47.04 153.90
CA LEU A 312 69.17 -47.25 152.46
C LEU A 312 68.67 -48.62 151.96
N GLU A 313 68.72 -49.67 152.79
CA GLU A 313 68.20 -51.01 152.43
C GLU A 313 66.66 -51.09 152.47
N ALA A 314 65.99 -50.25 153.27
CA ALA A 314 64.54 -50.24 153.34
C ALA A 314 63.88 -49.66 152.07
N GLN A 315 64.49 -48.65 151.44
CA GLN A 315 63.96 -48.02 150.22
C GLN A 315 64.16 -48.86 148.94
N LYS A 316 65.21 -49.67 148.88
CA LYS A 316 65.47 -50.57 147.74
C LYS A 316 64.37 -51.62 147.54
N LYS A 317 63.81 -52.12 148.65
CA LYS A 317 62.78 -53.17 148.66
C LYS A 317 61.38 -52.69 148.24
N ASP A 318 61.10 -51.39 148.34
CA ASP A 318 59.81 -50.81 147.97
C ASP A 318 59.70 -50.61 146.44
N LEU A 319 60.79 -50.22 145.79
CA LEU A 319 60.89 -50.02 144.34
C LEU A 319 60.76 -51.33 143.53
N GLU A 320 61.28 -52.45 144.03
CA GLU A 320 61.17 -53.77 143.37
C GLU A 320 59.73 -54.31 143.32
N ASN A 321 58.86 -53.90 144.25
CA ASN A 321 57.46 -54.34 144.29
C ASN A 321 56.54 -53.52 143.38
N GLN A 322 56.84 -52.24 143.14
CA GLN A 322 56.05 -51.40 142.22
C GLN A 322 56.26 -51.78 140.74
N LEU A 323 57.47 -52.22 140.38
CA LEU A 323 57.80 -52.61 139.00
C LEU A 323 57.04 -53.87 138.53
N LYS A 324 56.84 -54.86 139.41
CA LYS A 324 56.06 -56.08 139.13
C LYS A 324 54.57 -55.84 138.89
N ALA A 325 54.01 -54.76 139.45
CA ALA A 325 52.58 -54.45 139.28
C ALA A 325 52.26 -53.81 137.91
N GLN A 326 53.21 -53.05 137.34
CA GLN A 326 53.01 -52.42 136.02
C GLN A 326 53.15 -53.40 134.85
N GLU A 327 54.00 -54.44 134.95
CA GLU A 327 54.08 -55.51 133.95
C GLU A 327 52.77 -56.30 133.79
N ALA A 328 52.00 -56.49 134.86
CA ALA A 328 50.72 -57.20 134.82
C ALA A 328 49.62 -56.39 134.10
N TYR A 329 49.58 -55.07 134.30
CA TYR A 329 48.57 -54.19 133.72
C TYR A 329 48.72 -54.02 132.19
N LEU A 330 49.96 -53.94 131.69
CA LEU A 330 50.24 -53.84 130.25
C LEU A 330 49.89 -55.12 129.49
N LYS A 331 49.90 -56.28 130.15
CA LYS A 331 49.55 -57.57 129.55
C LYS A 331 48.05 -57.70 129.28
N GLU A 332 47.19 -57.20 130.16
CA GLU A 332 45.73 -57.20 129.97
C GLU A 332 45.27 -56.29 128.82
N LEU A 333 45.95 -55.15 128.60
CA LEU A 333 45.66 -54.24 127.48
C LEU A 333 46.01 -54.84 126.11
N ILE A 334 47.04 -55.68 126.04
CA ILE A 334 47.45 -56.37 124.80
C ILE A 334 46.43 -57.46 124.42
N ASP A 335 45.89 -58.19 125.41
CA ASP A 335 44.88 -59.23 125.17
C ASP A 335 43.53 -58.64 124.71
N ALA A 336 43.15 -57.44 125.18
CA ALA A 336 41.95 -56.74 124.71
C ALA A 336 42.04 -56.30 123.24
N ASN A 337 43.17 -55.72 122.83
CA ASN A 337 43.39 -55.30 121.44
C ASN A 337 43.47 -56.48 120.45
N ALA A 338 43.90 -57.66 120.90
CA ALA A 338 43.86 -58.88 120.09
C ALA A 338 42.42 -59.35 119.78
N GLY A 339 41.46 -59.08 120.68
CA GLY A 339 40.04 -59.38 120.50
C GLY A 339 39.37 -58.47 119.46
N GLU A 340 39.59 -57.16 119.54
CA GLU A 340 39.03 -56.20 118.57
C GLU A 340 39.53 -56.43 117.12
N ILE A 341 40.79 -56.85 116.96
CA ILE A 341 41.37 -57.22 115.66
C ILE A 341 40.69 -58.48 115.08
N LYS A 342 40.26 -59.41 115.94
CA LYS A 342 39.52 -60.60 115.52
C LYS A 342 38.12 -60.24 115.01
N ASP A 343 37.40 -59.40 115.74
CA ASP A 343 36.03 -58.98 115.39
C ASP A 343 36.01 -58.17 114.08
N LEU A 344 37.00 -57.30 113.86
CA LEU A 344 37.16 -56.57 112.58
C LEU A 344 37.45 -57.50 111.39
N LYS A 345 38.13 -58.62 111.62
CA LYS A 345 38.45 -59.60 110.58
C LYS A 345 37.22 -60.44 110.19
N GLU A 346 36.35 -60.75 111.15
CA GLU A 346 35.06 -61.40 110.89
C GLU A 346 34.12 -60.47 110.09
N ALA A 347 34.02 -59.19 110.45
CA ALA A 347 33.22 -58.21 109.71
C ALA A 347 33.73 -57.96 108.27
N LEU A 348 35.05 -57.99 108.05
CA LEU A 348 35.63 -57.90 106.71
C LEU A 348 35.26 -59.10 105.83
N THR A 349 35.26 -60.30 106.41
CA THR A 349 34.86 -61.54 105.72
C THR A 349 33.38 -61.51 105.33
N GLU A 350 32.52 -60.95 106.18
CA GLU A 350 31.09 -60.77 105.90
C GLU A 350 30.84 -59.76 104.77
N THR A 351 31.65 -58.71 104.71
CA THR A 351 31.62 -57.71 103.63
C THR A 351 32.12 -58.30 102.30
N GLU A 352 33.15 -59.15 102.32
CA GLU A 352 33.64 -59.87 101.14
C GLU A 352 32.59 -60.84 100.57
N ASN A 353 31.82 -61.53 101.43
CA ASN A 353 30.71 -62.38 101.00
C ASN A 353 29.57 -61.56 100.37
N ALA A 354 29.21 -60.41 100.94
CA ALA A 354 28.22 -59.51 100.35
C ALA A 354 28.67 -58.93 98.99
N LEU A 355 29.98 -58.69 98.83
CA LEU A 355 30.56 -58.27 97.55
C LEU A 355 30.52 -59.40 96.52
N ALA A 356 30.74 -60.65 96.93
CA ALA A 356 30.60 -61.83 96.08
C ALA A 356 29.13 -62.06 95.65
N ASP A 357 28.17 -61.87 96.55
CA ASP A 357 26.74 -61.94 96.24
C ASP A 357 26.30 -60.82 95.28
N ASN A 358 26.82 -59.61 95.45
CA ASN A 358 26.61 -58.50 94.51
C ASN A 358 27.26 -58.75 93.16
N ALA A 359 28.45 -59.37 93.12
CA ALA A 359 29.11 -59.77 91.87
C ALA A 359 28.28 -60.84 91.13
N LYS A 360 27.68 -61.78 91.87
CA LYS A 360 26.78 -62.79 91.32
C LYS A 360 25.46 -62.20 90.81
N SER A 361 24.87 -61.25 91.54
CA SER A 361 23.71 -60.47 91.06
C SER A 361 24.04 -59.66 89.81
N LEU A 362 25.24 -59.11 89.70
CA LEU A 362 25.71 -58.43 88.48
C LEU A 362 25.88 -59.42 87.32
N GLU A 363 26.42 -60.62 87.58
CA GLU A 363 26.56 -61.69 86.58
C GLU A 363 25.20 -62.23 86.10
N ASP A 364 24.23 -62.36 87.01
CA ASP A 364 22.84 -62.69 86.71
C ASP A 364 22.18 -61.56 85.89
N LEU A 365 22.34 -60.29 86.28
CA LEU A 365 21.87 -59.14 85.50
C LEU A 365 22.54 -59.03 84.13
N PHE A 366 23.83 -59.37 84.00
CA PHE A 366 24.50 -59.42 82.70
C PHE A 366 23.99 -60.58 81.84
N SER A 367 23.65 -61.72 82.45
CA SER A 367 23.02 -62.85 81.75
C SER A 367 21.60 -62.52 81.32
N GLU A 368 20.82 -61.84 82.16
CA GLU A 368 19.51 -61.29 81.82
C GLU A 368 19.60 -60.20 80.75
N LEU A 369 20.64 -59.35 80.79
CA LEU A 369 20.88 -58.34 79.77
C LEU A 369 21.27 -58.98 78.43
N GLU A 370 22.15 -59.99 78.41
CA GLU A 370 22.47 -60.75 77.19
C GLU A 370 21.26 -61.53 76.68
N GLN A 371 20.46 -62.13 77.57
CA GLN A 371 19.22 -62.79 77.21
C GLN A 371 18.21 -61.79 76.64
N ALA A 372 18.02 -60.62 77.26
CA ALA A 372 17.20 -59.53 76.76
C ALA A 372 17.75 -58.97 75.43
N LYS A 373 19.07 -58.95 75.22
CA LYS A 373 19.69 -58.57 73.95
C LYS A 373 19.42 -59.61 72.87
N LYS A 374 19.43 -60.90 73.22
CA LYS A 374 19.06 -62.02 72.35
C LYS A 374 17.57 -62.02 72.03
N ASP A 375 16.73 -61.70 72.99
CA ASP A 375 15.28 -61.61 72.87
C ASP A 375 14.86 -60.35 72.10
N ILE A 376 15.52 -59.20 72.32
CA ILE A 376 15.38 -57.99 71.50
C ILE A 376 15.91 -58.24 70.10
N LYS A 377 17.03 -58.95 69.91
CA LYS A 377 17.53 -59.29 68.58
C LYS A 377 16.59 -60.26 67.86
N ALA A 378 16.08 -61.28 68.54
CA ALA A 378 15.11 -62.21 67.99
C ALA A 378 13.76 -61.52 67.71
N ALA A 379 13.31 -60.62 68.58
CA ALA A 379 12.12 -59.80 68.37
C ALA A 379 12.32 -58.76 67.27
N TYR A 380 13.49 -58.15 67.14
CA TYR A 380 13.80 -57.18 66.09
C TYR A 380 14.04 -57.86 64.74
N GLU A 381 14.66 -59.04 64.70
CA GLU A 381 14.74 -59.89 63.49
C GLU A 381 13.37 -60.47 63.12
N ALA A 382 12.52 -60.86 64.10
CA ALA A 382 11.15 -61.31 63.84
C ALA A 382 10.24 -60.16 63.40
N VAL A 383 10.33 -58.98 64.01
CA VAL A 383 9.57 -57.78 63.62
C VAL A 383 10.06 -57.22 62.29
N ILE A 384 11.36 -57.25 61.99
CA ILE A 384 11.88 -56.89 60.66
C ILE A 384 11.47 -57.94 59.63
N LYS A 385 11.48 -59.24 59.96
CA LYS A 385 11.04 -60.29 59.05
C LYS A 385 9.53 -60.25 58.82
N ASP A 386 8.72 -59.98 59.85
CA ASP A 386 7.27 -59.77 59.76
C ASP A 386 6.94 -58.45 59.08
N ALA A 387 7.75 -57.38 59.25
CA ALA A 387 7.58 -56.12 58.54
C ALA A 387 8.04 -56.21 57.08
N ILE A 388 9.10 -56.97 56.76
CA ILE A 388 9.50 -57.27 55.38
C ILE A 388 8.45 -58.17 54.72
N THR A 389 7.93 -59.19 55.40
CA THR A 389 6.86 -60.06 54.86
C THR A 389 5.50 -59.34 54.78
N SER A 390 5.21 -58.40 55.69
CA SER A 390 4.01 -57.55 55.62
C SER A 390 4.15 -56.42 54.61
N LEU A 391 5.34 -55.87 54.36
CA LEU A 391 5.55 -54.82 53.34
C LEU A 391 5.76 -55.41 51.93
N GLU A 392 6.33 -56.61 51.78
CA GLU A 392 6.37 -57.33 50.49
C GLU A 392 4.98 -57.88 50.10
N GLY A 393 4.08 -58.12 51.05
CA GLY A 393 2.69 -58.51 50.76
C GLY A 393 1.73 -57.32 50.60
N ILE A 394 1.81 -56.30 51.47
CA ILE A 394 0.87 -55.15 51.40
C ILE A 394 1.25 -54.19 50.28
N LEU A 395 2.53 -53.98 49.97
CA LEU A 395 2.87 -53.07 48.86
C LEU A 395 2.56 -53.70 47.50
N ASP A 396 2.65 -55.03 47.36
CA ASP A 396 2.24 -55.73 46.14
C ASP A 396 0.72 -55.93 46.10
N ASP A 397 0.03 -56.32 47.18
CA ASP A 397 -1.43 -56.48 47.18
C ASP A 397 -2.19 -55.14 47.11
N GLU A 398 -1.69 -54.06 47.73
CA GLU A 398 -2.34 -52.73 47.70
C GLU A 398 -1.99 -51.97 46.41
N LEU A 399 -0.78 -52.15 45.83
CA LEU A 399 -0.56 -51.75 44.43
C LEU A 399 -1.33 -52.63 43.46
N ASP A 400 -1.46 -53.94 43.66
CA ASP A 400 -2.19 -54.82 42.75
C ASP A 400 -3.70 -54.58 42.85
N ASP A 401 -4.27 -54.36 44.04
CA ASP A 401 -5.68 -53.98 44.22
C ASP A 401 -5.95 -52.58 43.65
N GLU A 402 -5.03 -51.63 43.81
CA GLU A 402 -5.19 -50.27 43.29
C GLU A 402 -4.84 -50.17 41.79
N ILE A 403 -3.93 -51.01 41.27
CA ILE A 403 -3.67 -51.22 39.83
C ILE A 403 -4.82 -51.99 39.19
N GLU A 404 -5.42 -53.00 39.85
CA GLU A 404 -6.58 -53.74 39.38
C GLU A 404 -7.83 -52.86 39.45
N SER A 405 -7.98 -52.02 40.47
CA SER A 405 -9.04 -51.00 40.54
C SER A 405 -8.85 -49.89 39.49
N LEU A 406 -7.62 -49.39 39.30
CA LEU A 406 -7.33 -48.43 38.23
C LEU A 406 -7.49 -49.07 36.86
N ASN A 407 -7.06 -50.31 36.65
CA ASN A 407 -7.21 -51.01 35.38
C ASN A 407 -8.68 -51.32 35.12
N ASN A 408 -9.46 -51.78 36.10
CA ASN A 408 -10.91 -51.93 35.94
C ASN A 408 -11.59 -50.58 35.68
N SER A 409 -11.16 -49.49 36.32
CA SER A 409 -11.69 -48.14 36.05
C SER A 409 -11.25 -47.60 34.69
N ILE A 410 -10.02 -47.88 34.27
CA ILE A 410 -9.49 -47.52 32.95
C ILE A 410 -10.19 -48.35 31.89
N ASP A 411 -10.38 -49.65 32.10
CA ASP A 411 -11.09 -50.58 31.21
C ASP A 411 -12.57 -50.20 31.13
N GLU A 412 -13.24 -49.90 32.24
CA GLU A 412 -14.62 -49.36 32.20
C GLU A 412 -14.70 -48.02 31.47
N ARG A 413 -13.70 -47.14 31.64
CA ARG A 413 -13.65 -45.86 30.93
C ARG A 413 -13.26 -46.02 29.47
N VAL A 414 -12.42 -47.00 29.13
CA VAL A 414 -12.02 -47.36 27.77
C VAL A 414 -13.19 -48.02 27.08
N GLU A 415 -13.86 -48.99 27.68
CA GLU A 415 -15.12 -49.56 27.18
C GLU A 415 -16.20 -48.49 27.04
N ALA A 416 -16.32 -47.55 27.99
CA ALA A 416 -17.26 -46.44 27.86
C ALA A 416 -16.84 -45.46 26.75
N LEU A 417 -15.55 -45.21 26.55
CA LEU A 417 -15.04 -44.38 25.46
C LEU A 417 -15.16 -45.09 24.11
N GLU A 418 -14.89 -46.38 24.03
CA GLU A 418 -15.06 -47.24 22.86
C GLU A 418 -16.53 -47.35 22.50
N SER A 419 -17.43 -47.52 23.47
CA SER A 419 -18.88 -47.50 23.27
C SER A 419 -19.36 -46.11 22.82
N ARG A 420 -18.76 -45.03 23.34
CA ARG A 420 -19.03 -43.67 22.86
C ARG A 420 -18.44 -43.39 21.48
N ILE A 421 -17.28 -43.97 21.15
CA ILE A 421 -16.64 -43.86 19.83
C ILE A 421 -17.44 -44.66 18.81
N GLU A 422 -17.88 -45.88 19.14
CA GLU A 422 -18.72 -46.71 18.28
C GLU A 422 -20.09 -46.06 18.10
N LYS A 423 -20.67 -45.49 19.16
CA LYS A 423 -21.87 -44.67 19.05
C LYS A 423 -21.63 -43.42 18.18
N CYS A 424 -20.50 -42.73 18.33
CA CYS A 424 -20.17 -41.56 17.51
C CYS A 424 -19.93 -41.94 16.04
N LYS A 425 -19.39 -43.14 15.79
CA LYS A 425 -19.19 -43.72 14.47
C LYS A 425 -20.51 -44.14 13.84
N ASP A 426 -21.43 -44.70 14.61
CA ASP A 426 -22.80 -45.01 14.19
C ASP A 426 -23.59 -43.72 13.92
N ASP A 427 -23.46 -42.71 14.78
CA ASP A 427 -24.06 -41.38 14.58
C ASP A 427 -23.48 -40.71 13.33
N LEU A 428 -22.16 -40.80 13.09
CA LEU A 428 -21.52 -40.30 11.87
C LEU A 428 -21.99 -41.06 10.63
N ALA A 429 -22.13 -42.38 10.70
CA ALA A 429 -22.66 -43.19 9.60
C ALA A 429 -24.13 -42.83 9.31
N SER A 430 -24.94 -42.60 10.35
CA SER A 430 -26.32 -42.13 10.21
C SER A 430 -26.38 -40.72 9.62
N ILE A 431 -25.54 -39.79 10.08
CA ILE A 431 -25.48 -38.42 9.54
C ILE A 431 -25.01 -38.45 8.08
N ILE A 432 -24.01 -39.27 7.72
CA ILE A 432 -23.58 -39.44 6.33
C ILE A 432 -24.74 -39.97 5.49
N LYS A 433 -25.46 -40.98 5.97
CA LYS A 433 -26.65 -41.52 5.31
C LYS A 433 -27.74 -40.47 5.15
N ASP A 434 -28.03 -39.68 6.19
CA ASP A 434 -29.04 -38.60 6.15
C ASP A 434 -28.63 -37.46 5.21
N VAL A 435 -27.33 -37.11 5.16
CA VAL A 435 -26.78 -36.12 4.22
C VAL A 435 -26.81 -36.65 2.79
N GLU A 436 -26.53 -37.93 2.55
CA GLU A 436 -26.64 -38.56 1.23
C GLU A 436 -28.10 -38.69 0.78
N ASP A 437 -29.02 -39.02 1.70
CA ASP A 437 -30.45 -39.06 1.42
C ASP A 437 -31.01 -37.65 1.16
N ALA A 438 -30.59 -36.64 1.93
CA ALA A 438 -30.94 -35.23 1.67
C ALA A 438 -30.37 -34.74 0.33
N ARG A 439 -29.11 -35.09 0.02
CA ARG A 439 -28.47 -34.78 -1.27
C ARG A 439 -29.17 -35.46 -2.44
N THR A 440 -29.65 -36.69 -2.28
CA THR A 440 -30.42 -37.42 -3.29
C THR A 440 -31.80 -36.80 -3.48
N LYS A 441 -32.49 -36.41 -2.41
CA LYS A 441 -33.76 -35.69 -2.48
C LYS A 441 -33.63 -34.33 -3.18
N ILE A 442 -32.61 -33.52 -2.85
CA ILE A 442 -32.39 -32.20 -3.50
C ILE A 442 -32.05 -32.35 -4.99
N ARG A 443 -31.23 -33.34 -5.37
CA ARG A 443 -30.83 -33.56 -6.78
C ARG A 443 -31.99 -34.02 -7.68
N ASN A 444 -33.02 -34.62 -7.09
CA ASN A 444 -34.11 -35.23 -7.82
C ASN A 444 -35.39 -34.40 -7.81
N VAL A 445 -35.54 -33.33 -7.03
CA VAL A 445 -36.74 -32.48 -7.07
C VAL A 445 -36.63 -31.46 -8.21
N ILE A 446 -37.64 -31.39 -9.08
CA ILE A 446 -37.70 -30.39 -10.16
C ILE A 446 -37.90 -29.01 -9.53
N SER A 447 -36.86 -28.17 -9.63
CA SER A 447 -36.83 -26.78 -9.17
C SER A 447 -37.34 -25.78 -10.21
N SER A 448 -37.29 -26.14 -11.50
CA SER A 448 -37.78 -25.31 -12.60
C SER A 448 -38.28 -26.19 -13.75
N PHE A 449 -39.48 -25.92 -14.25
CA PHE A 449 -40.09 -26.60 -15.40
C PHE A 449 -40.75 -25.55 -16.31
N VAL A 450 -40.11 -25.23 -17.43
CA VAL A 450 -40.49 -24.08 -18.26
C VAL A 450 -40.65 -24.50 -19.71
N TYR A 451 -41.76 -24.11 -20.33
CA TYR A 451 -42.02 -24.33 -21.75
C TYR A 451 -41.07 -23.49 -22.60
N PHE A 452 -40.45 -24.12 -23.59
CA PHE A 452 -39.54 -23.47 -24.51
C PHE A 452 -40.26 -23.25 -25.86
N PRO A 453 -40.78 -22.04 -26.14
CA PRO A 453 -41.54 -21.77 -27.34
C PRO A 453 -40.70 -21.87 -28.61
N THR A 454 -41.23 -22.52 -29.64
CA THR A 454 -40.62 -22.58 -30.98
C THR A 454 -40.94 -21.33 -31.79
N TYR A 455 -42.11 -20.72 -31.56
CA TYR A 455 -42.61 -19.54 -32.28
C TYR A 455 -42.73 -18.34 -31.34
N SER A 456 -42.59 -17.13 -31.89
CA SER A 456 -42.59 -15.88 -31.10
C SER A 456 -43.92 -15.56 -30.44
N ASP A 457 -45.02 -16.13 -30.93
CA ASP A 457 -46.36 -16.00 -30.33
C ASP A 457 -46.61 -17.01 -29.19
N GLY A 458 -45.63 -17.87 -28.90
CA GLY A 458 -45.72 -18.88 -27.84
C GLY A 458 -46.61 -20.07 -28.16
N SER A 459 -47.13 -20.17 -29.39
CA SER A 459 -47.99 -21.27 -29.80
C SER A 459 -47.20 -22.51 -30.25
N VAL A 460 -47.87 -23.66 -30.24
CA VAL A 460 -47.37 -24.92 -30.78
C VAL A 460 -48.26 -25.37 -31.91
N GLU A 461 -47.62 -25.71 -33.01
CA GLU A 461 -48.29 -26.28 -34.16
C GLU A 461 -48.63 -27.75 -33.91
N VAL A 462 -49.87 -28.11 -34.22
CA VAL A 462 -50.35 -29.49 -34.25
C VAL A 462 -50.43 -29.90 -35.70
N PHE A 463 -49.55 -30.83 -36.08
CA PHE A 463 -49.50 -31.38 -37.43
C PHE A 463 -50.69 -32.30 -37.62
N CYS A 464 -51.56 -31.94 -38.57
CA CYS A 464 -52.79 -32.68 -38.85
C CYS A 464 -52.69 -33.35 -40.23
N GLU A 465 -52.58 -34.68 -40.24
CA GLU A 465 -52.56 -35.51 -41.46
C GLU A 465 -53.79 -36.45 -41.44
N GLY A 466 -54.90 -35.96 -42.00
CA GLY A 466 -56.19 -36.64 -41.94
C GLY A 466 -56.71 -36.76 -40.50
N VAL A 467 -56.93 -37.99 -40.03
CA VAL A 467 -57.36 -38.27 -38.64
C VAL A 467 -56.21 -38.30 -37.65
N LYS A 468 -54.95 -38.44 -38.12
CA LYS A 468 -53.78 -38.44 -37.25
C LYS A 468 -53.35 -37.02 -36.96
N LYS A 469 -53.12 -36.71 -35.68
CA LYS A 469 -52.60 -35.42 -35.26
C LYS A 469 -51.48 -35.65 -34.27
N SER A 470 -50.39 -34.92 -34.41
CA SER A 470 -49.26 -34.99 -33.49
C SER A 470 -48.70 -33.61 -33.21
N LEU A 471 -48.10 -33.46 -32.03
CA LEU A 471 -47.36 -32.26 -31.67
C LEU A 471 -46.18 -32.66 -30.78
N THR A 472 -45.13 -31.85 -30.79
CA THR A 472 -43.99 -32.02 -29.92
C THR A 472 -43.84 -30.78 -29.04
N LEU A 473 -43.86 -30.96 -27.72
CA LEU A 473 -43.57 -29.90 -26.77
C LEU A 473 -42.11 -29.97 -26.33
N LYS A 474 -41.49 -28.80 -26.17
CA LYS A 474 -40.13 -28.65 -25.67
C LYS A 474 -40.16 -27.95 -24.32
N PHE A 475 -39.50 -28.54 -23.33
CA PHE A 475 -39.39 -27.97 -21.99
C PHE A 475 -37.94 -27.96 -21.52
N GLU A 476 -37.57 -26.97 -20.72
CA GLU A 476 -36.37 -27.00 -19.90
C GLU A 476 -36.75 -27.39 -18.46
N VAL A 477 -36.04 -28.39 -17.93
CA VAL A 477 -36.23 -28.97 -16.60
C VAL A 477 -34.91 -28.81 -15.81
N ARG A 478 -34.97 -28.24 -14.61
CA ARG A 478 -33.82 -28.15 -13.69
C ARG A 478 -34.11 -28.73 -12.31
N PRO A 479 -33.12 -29.36 -11.64
CA PRO A 479 -31.76 -29.63 -12.13
C PRO A 479 -31.76 -30.65 -13.30
N PHE A 480 -30.73 -30.62 -14.15
CA PHE A 480 -30.70 -31.43 -15.39
C PHE A 480 -30.86 -32.93 -15.14
N SER A 481 -30.42 -33.42 -13.98
CA SER A 481 -30.62 -34.81 -13.53
C SER A 481 -32.10 -35.21 -13.41
N ALA A 482 -33.01 -34.27 -13.10
CA ALA A 482 -34.44 -34.56 -13.01
C ALA A 482 -35.08 -34.73 -14.40
N ALA A 483 -34.51 -34.08 -15.43
CA ALA A 483 -34.99 -34.17 -16.81
C ALA A 483 -34.89 -35.59 -17.37
N GLU A 484 -33.82 -36.32 -17.02
CA GLU A 484 -33.58 -37.70 -17.47
C GLU A 484 -34.55 -38.72 -16.87
N ALA A 485 -35.19 -38.38 -15.74
CA ALA A 485 -36.08 -39.27 -15.03
C ALA A 485 -37.58 -39.03 -15.35
N LEU A 486 -37.89 -38.13 -16.28
CA LEU A 486 -39.22 -37.95 -16.86
C LEU A 486 -39.53 -39.08 -17.84
N ASN A 487 -40.72 -39.65 -17.73
CA ASN A 487 -41.19 -40.72 -18.61
C ASN A 487 -42.71 -40.61 -18.80
N VAL A 488 -43.26 -41.41 -19.72
CA VAL A 488 -44.70 -41.37 -20.04
C VAL A 488 -45.63 -41.72 -18.86
N GLY A 489 -45.13 -42.31 -17.79
CA GLY A 489 -45.91 -42.66 -16.60
C GLY A 489 -46.06 -41.54 -15.57
N ASN A 490 -45.14 -40.58 -15.53
CA ASN A 490 -45.18 -39.45 -14.59
C ASN A 490 -45.52 -38.10 -15.25
N VAL A 491 -45.77 -38.10 -16.55
CA VAL A 491 -46.22 -36.93 -17.31
C VAL A 491 -47.58 -37.19 -17.95
N SER A 492 -48.51 -36.28 -17.74
CA SER A 492 -49.84 -36.30 -18.34
C SER A 492 -50.08 -35.02 -19.13
N ILE A 493 -50.72 -35.16 -20.29
CA ILE A 493 -51.01 -34.06 -21.20
C ILE A 493 -52.51 -33.82 -21.20
N LEU A 494 -52.91 -32.62 -20.82
CA LEU A 494 -54.29 -32.20 -20.81
C LEU A 494 -54.45 -31.08 -21.84
N THR A 495 -55.44 -31.19 -22.72
CA THR A 495 -55.86 -30.08 -23.57
C THR A 495 -57.18 -29.52 -23.08
N GLN A 496 -57.34 -28.21 -23.18
CA GLN A 496 -58.57 -27.52 -22.81
C GLN A 496 -58.96 -26.56 -23.93
N SER A 497 -60.21 -26.61 -24.40
CA SER A 497 -60.73 -25.56 -25.28
C SER A 497 -60.95 -24.26 -24.52
N VAL A 498 -60.74 -23.14 -25.18
CA VAL A 498 -60.91 -21.81 -24.58
C VAL A 498 -62.37 -21.58 -24.17
N GLU A 499 -63.34 -21.99 -25.00
CA GLU A 499 -64.77 -21.96 -24.65
C GLU A 499 -65.66 -22.88 -25.55
N PRO A 500 -66.61 -23.66 -24.97
CA PRO A 500 -66.70 -24.02 -23.55
C PRO A 500 -65.43 -24.76 -23.09
N LYS A 501 -65.13 -24.76 -21.79
CA LYS A 501 -63.89 -25.31 -21.22
C LYS A 501 -63.91 -26.84 -21.13
N ASP A 502 -64.01 -27.50 -22.28
CA ASP A 502 -63.95 -28.95 -22.38
C ASP A 502 -62.48 -29.39 -22.28
N VAL A 503 -62.21 -30.38 -21.41
CA VAL A 503 -60.86 -30.93 -21.20
C VAL A 503 -60.76 -32.29 -21.88
N ILE A 504 -59.75 -32.46 -22.72
CA ILE A 504 -59.46 -33.69 -23.44
C ILE A 504 -58.04 -34.14 -23.05
N PRO A 505 -57.88 -35.30 -22.41
CA PRO A 505 -56.55 -35.86 -22.17
C PRO A 505 -55.94 -36.29 -23.50
N LEU A 506 -54.69 -35.93 -23.74
CA LEU A 506 -53.92 -36.41 -24.88
C LEU A 506 -52.91 -37.47 -24.45
N LYS A 507 -52.64 -38.40 -25.35
CA LYS A 507 -51.69 -39.48 -25.08
C LYS A 507 -50.27 -39.00 -25.38
N LEU A 508 -49.40 -39.12 -24.37
CA LEU A 508 -47.96 -38.92 -24.55
C LEU A 508 -47.34 -40.22 -25.12
N ASN A 509 -46.70 -40.12 -26.28
CA ASN A 509 -46.08 -41.27 -26.94
C ASN A 509 -44.66 -41.51 -26.45
N GLY A 510 -43.92 -40.44 -26.17
CA GLY A 510 -42.52 -40.55 -25.78
C GLY A 510 -41.99 -39.27 -25.18
N ILE A 511 -40.92 -39.43 -24.41
CA ILE A 511 -40.12 -38.34 -23.86
C ILE A 511 -38.67 -38.59 -24.22
N THR A 512 -38.02 -37.61 -24.84
CA THR A 512 -36.59 -37.66 -25.17
C THR A 512 -35.85 -36.54 -24.45
N SER A 513 -34.89 -36.89 -23.60
CA SER A 513 -33.97 -35.92 -22.98
C SER A 513 -32.77 -35.69 -23.91
N THR A 514 -32.42 -34.42 -24.14
CA THR A 514 -31.31 -34.03 -25.03
C THR A 514 -29.98 -33.85 -24.29
N GLY A 515 -29.89 -34.21 -23.01
CA GLY A 515 -28.64 -34.25 -22.24
C GLY A 515 -28.22 -32.94 -21.55
N ASN A 516 -28.99 -31.85 -21.68
CA ASN A 516 -28.71 -30.55 -21.04
C ASN A 516 -29.94 -29.98 -20.30
N GLY A 517 -30.79 -30.85 -19.73
CA GLY A 517 -32.03 -30.44 -19.08
C GLY A 517 -33.20 -30.14 -20.00
N ILE A 518 -33.01 -30.20 -21.32
CA ILE A 518 -34.09 -30.00 -22.29
C ILE A 518 -34.74 -31.34 -22.65
N VAL A 519 -36.07 -31.36 -22.56
CA VAL A 519 -36.92 -32.52 -22.78
C VAL A 519 -37.89 -32.23 -23.91
N LEU A 520 -37.96 -33.15 -24.86
CA LEU A 520 -38.92 -33.16 -25.96
C LEU A 520 -39.99 -34.20 -25.68
N MET A 521 -41.26 -33.80 -25.77
CA MET A 521 -42.42 -34.62 -25.47
C MET A 521 -43.25 -34.80 -26.74
N ASP A 522 -43.28 -36.03 -27.27
CA ASP A 522 -44.01 -36.37 -28.48
C ASP A 522 -45.41 -36.84 -28.11
N ILE A 523 -46.42 -36.13 -28.60
CA ILE A 523 -47.80 -36.25 -28.14
C ILE A 523 -48.69 -36.64 -29.32
N ASP A 524 -49.49 -37.67 -29.11
CA ASP A 524 -50.60 -38.01 -29.99
C ASP A 524 -51.78 -37.08 -29.67
N ALA A 525 -52.08 -36.21 -30.62
CA ALA A 525 -53.16 -35.24 -30.53
C ALA A 525 -54.40 -35.66 -31.33
N SER A 526 -54.47 -36.92 -31.78
CA SER A 526 -55.55 -37.41 -32.67
C SER A 526 -56.94 -37.31 -32.04
N ASP A 527 -57.04 -37.34 -30.71
CA ASP A 527 -58.28 -37.17 -29.96
C ASP A 527 -58.82 -35.73 -29.96
N LEU A 528 -58.06 -34.75 -30.49
CA LEU A 528 -58.58 -33.40 -30.69
C LEU A 528 -59.73 -33.42 -31.72
N PRO A 529 -60.84 -32.71 -31.46
CA PRO A 529 -62.01 -32.78 -32.33
C PRO A 529 -61.78 -32.03 -33.66
N LEU A 530 -62.64 -32.27 -34.65
CA LEU A 530 -62.61 -31.55 -35.94
C LEU A 530 -62.71 -30.02 -35.80
N VAL A 531 -63.38 -29.54 -34.73
CA VAL A 531 -63.50 -28.10 -34.43
C VAL A 531 -62.18 -27.43 -34.04
N PHE A 532 -61.17 -28.21 -33.64
CA PHE A 532 -59.81 -27.72 -33.51
C PHE A 532 -59.19 -27.54 -34.90
N THR A 533 -59.24 -28.57 -35.75
CA THR A 533 -58.55 -28.56 -37.06
C THR A 533 -59.08 -27.53 -38.06
N ASN A 534 -60.35 -27.18 -37.98
CA ASN A 534 -60.94 -26.13 -38.82
C ASN A 534 -60.82 -24.73 -38.20
N GLY A 535 -60.10 -24.59 -37.07
CA GLY A 535 -59.85 -23.32 -36.38
C GLY A 535 -61.06 -22.70 -35.67
N SER A 536 -62.19 -23.40 -35.59
CA SER A 536 -63.43 -22.84 -35.02
C SER A 536 -63.38 -22.69 -33.50
N ARG A 537 -62.51 -23.45 -32.81
CA ARG A 537 -62.23 -23.31 -31.38
C ARG A 537 -60.73 -23.34 -31.12
N LYS A 538 -60.28 -22.46 -30.24
CA LYS A 538 -58.90 -22.44 -29.74
C LYS A 538 -58.75 -23.45 -28.62
N PHE A 539 -57.62 -24.13 -28.58
CA PHE A 539 -57.26 -25.07 -27.53
C PHE A 539 -55.90 -24.70 -26.97
N ASN A 540 -55.71 -24.98 -25.69
CA ASN A 540 -54.43 -24.89 -25.02
C ASN A 540 -54.05 -26.27 -24.50
N VAL A 541 -52.77 -26.59 -24.50
CA VAL A 541 -52.22 -27.78 -23.88
C VAL A 541 -51.52 -27.41 -22.57
N LEU A 542 -51.66 -28.30 -21.59
CA LEU A 542 -51.08 -28.22 -20.27
C LEU A 542 -50.35 -29.53 -20.01
N VAL A 543 -49.11 -29.43 -19.58
CA VAL A 543 -48.31 -30.58 -19.16
C VAL A 543 -48.31 -30.64 -17.65
N SER A 544 -48.78 -31.74 -17.09
CA SER A 544 -48.69 -32.03 -15.65
C SER A 544 -47.64 -33.12 -15.43
N ILE A 545 -46.76 -32.89 -14.47
CA ILE A 545 -45.78 -33.87 -13.99
C ILE A 545 -46.13 -34.21 -12.54
N LYS A 546 -46.37 -35.49 -12.26
CA LYS A 546 -46.67 -35.97 -10.91
C LYS A 546 -45.95 -37.27 -10.60
N ASP A 547 -45.21 -37.26 -9.49
CA ASP A 547 -44.58 -38.44 -8.91
C ASP A 547 -44.41 -38.24 -7.40
N ALA A 548 -45.30 -38.86 -6.61
CA ALA A 548 -45.31 -38.70 -5.15
C ALA A 548 -44.04 -39.25 -4.49
N SER A 549 -43.38 -40.25 -5.08
CA SER A 549 -42.14 -40.82 -4.54
C SER A 549 -40.95 -39.87 -4.69
N LYS A 550 -41.00 -38.97 -5.67
CA LYS A 550 -39.98 -37.94 -5.94
C LYS A 550 -40.38 -36.55 -5.45
N GLY A 551 -41.57 -36.42 -4.87
CA GLY A 551 -42.13 -35.13 -4.43
C GLY A 551 -42.47 -34.18 -5.58
N TRP A 552 -42.73 -34.70 -6.78
CA TRP A 552 -43.04 -33.88 -7.96
C TRP A 552 -44.54 -33.63 -8.06
N ASP A 553 -44.92 -32.35 -8.08
CA ASP A 553 -46.26 -31.88 -8.47
C ASP A 553 -46.11 -30.55 -9.19
N MET A 554 -45.91 -30.62 -10.50
CA MET A 554 -45.68 -29.45 -11.36
C MET A 554 -46.67 -29.44 -12.50
N ILE A 555 -47.10 -28.24 -12.89
CA ILE A 555 -47.89 -28.00 -14.10
C ILE A 555 -47.21 -26.93 -14.93
N SER A 556 -47.23 -27.06 -16.25
CA SER A 556 -46.82 -25.99 -17.14
C SER A 556 -47.83 -24.83 -17.09
N GLY A 557 -47.51 -23.71 -17.73
CA GLY A 557 -48.55 -22.79 -18.18
C GLY A 557 -49.43 -23.43 -19.26
N PHE A 558 -50.60 -22.83 -19.52
CA PHE A 558 -51.40 -23.18 -20.70
C PHE A 558 -50.68 -22.71 -21.96
N ILE A 559 -50.31 -23.65 -22.82
CA ILE A 559 -49.60 -23.40 -24.07
C ILE A 559 -50.61 -23.44 -25.21
N PRO A 560 -50.82 -22.35 -25.97
CA PRO A 560 -51.77 -22.34 -27.05
C PRO A 560 -51.35 -23.30 -28.17
N ILE A 561 -52.29 -24.10 -28.67
CA ILE A 561 -52.07 -24.99 -29.80
C ILE A 561 -52.86 -24.51 -31.02
N VAL A 562 -52.24 -24.61 -32.20
CA VAL A 562 -52.83 -24.19 -33.47
C VAL A 562 -52.73 -25.32 -34.50
N PRO A 563 -53.77 -25.58 -35.30
CA PRO A 563 -53.73 -26.63 -36.31
C PRO A 563 -52.90 -26.19 -37.52
N VAL A 564 -52.03 -27.07 -38.00
CA VAL A 564 -51.39 -26.94 -39.31
C VAL A 564 -51.87 -28.09 -40.18
N VAL A 565 -52.73 -27.76 -41.15
CA VAL A 565 -53.26 -28.74 -42.11
C VAL A 565 -52.29 -28.83 -43.28
N VAL A 566 -51.63 -29.97 -43.42
CA VAL A 566 -50.80 -30.24 -44.59
C VAL A 566 -51.72 -30.66 -45.73
N THR A 567 -52.14 -29.69 -46.57
CA THR A 567 -52.70 -30.01 -47.89
C THR A 567 -51.53 -30.33 -48.81
N ASN A 568 -51.14 -31.61 -48.93
CA ASN A 568 -50.34 -31.99 -50.09
C ASN A 568 -51.23 -31.89 -51.36
N PRO A 569 -50.69 -31.47 -52.52
CA PRO A 569 -51.31 -31.82 -53.79
C PRO A 569 -51.43 -33.35 -53.96
#